data_AF-A0A8J2XWQ6-F1
#
_entry.id   AF-A0A8J2XWQ6-F1
#
_cell.length_a   1.000
_cell.length_b   1.000
_cell.length_c   1.000
_cell.angle_alpha   90.00
_cell.angle_beta   90.00
_cell.angle_gamma   90.00
#
_symmetry.space_group_name_H-M   'P 1'
#
loop_
_entity.id
_entity.type
_entity.pdbx_description
1 polymer ?
#
loop_
_entity_poly.entity_id
_entity_poly.type
_entity_poly.pdbx_seq_one_letter_code
_entity_poly.pdbx_strand_id
1 'polypeptide(L)'
;MKRLLILILVVLLLAVSGYAQDPSVPHLNDDDEFNLFLLALGIAFVSIIIGATLAGSMIATLAMLVLFGLVVAGVLSAGVLVGLYRKSIGAGFKTVVAVTGCLSGILIGEIGFYFINRLFHLHLSGIAVLLIGGFSGLIGGLLLGLVLFLLIRVFLNYCRARLSF
;
A
#
# COMPACT_ATOMS: atom_id res chain seq x y z
N MET A 1 -5.71 17.73 -8.51
CA MET A 1 -6.57 17.11 -7.48
C MET A 1 -6.18 17.44 -6.04
N LYS A 2 -4.94 17.22 -5.57
CA LYS A 2 -4.53 17.57 -4.18
C LYS A 2 -4.84 19.02 -3.76
N ARG A 3 -4.68 19.97 -4.67
CA ARG A 3 -4.98 21.41 -4.42
C ARG A 3 -6.48 21.71 -4.28
N LEU A 4 -7.35 20.96 -4.96
CA LEU A 4 -8.81 21.16 -4.90
C LEU A 4 -9.35 20.72 -3.53
N LEU A 5 -8.80 19.63 -2.99
CA LEU A 5 -9.25 19.04 -1.73
C LEU A 5 -8.79 19.85 -0.50
N ILE A 6 -7.57 20.39 -0.56
CA ILE A 6 -7.08 21.37 0.42
C ILE A 6 -7.95 22.63 0.38
N LEU A 7 -8.36 23.09 -0.81
CA LEU A 7 -9.28 24.22 -0.97
C LEU A 7 -10.64 23.95 -0.31
N ILE A 8 -11.23 22.77 -0.52
CA ILE A 8 -12.52 22.42 0.10
C ILE A 8 -12.40 22.36 1.62
N LEU A 9 -11.33 21.75 2.16
CA LEU A 9 -11.11 21.67 3.61
C LEU A 9 -10.88 23.06 4.23
N VAL A 10 -10.12 23.93 3.56
CA VAL A 10 -9.86 25.30 3.99
C VAL A 10 -11.13 26.15 3.91
N VAL A 11 -11.96 25.99 2.88
CA VAL A 11 -13.25 26.69 2.76
C VAL A 11 -14.22 26.24 3.85
N LEU A 12 -14.25 24.95 4.18
CA LEU A 12 -15.08 24.41 5.27
C LEU A 12 -14.62 24.92 6.64
N LEU A 13 -13.30 24.99 6.88
CA LEU A 13 -12.74 25.57 8.10
C LEU A 13 -13.03 27.07 8.21
N LEU A 14 -12.88 27.82 7.11
CA LEU A 14 -13.18 29.25 7.06
C LEU A 14 -14.68 29.54 7.27
N ALA A 15 -15.58 28.69 6.76
CA ALA A 15 -17.01 28.82 7.00
C ALA A 15 -17.38 28.64 8.48
N VAL A 16 -16.73 27.69 9.18
CA VAL A 16 -16.89 27.49 10.62
C VAL A 16 -16.31 28.64 11.43
N SER A 17 -15.12 29.13 11.06
CA SER A 17 -14.49 30.27 11.75
C SER A 17 -15.29 31.57 11.55
N GLY A 18 -15.88 31.78 10.37
CA GLY A 18 -16.74 32.92 10.09
C GLY A 18 -18.04 32.91 10.88
N TYR A 19 -18.62 31.73 11.13
CA TYR A 19 -19.82 31.60 11.96
C TYR A 19 -19.55 31.81 13.46
N ALA A 20 -18.33 31.51 13.91
CA ALA A 20 -17.92 31.66 15.31
C ALA A 20 -17.53 33.11 15.69
N GLN A 21 -17.35 34.01 14.72
CA GLN A 21 -16.82 35.36 14.93
C GLN A 21 -17.83 36.49 14.80
N ASP A 22 -19.12 36.23 14.56
CA ASP A 22 -20.13 37.28 14.49
C ASP A 22 -20.39 37.87 15.90
N PRO A 23 -19.99 39.12 16.19
CA PRO A 23 -20.10 39.72 17.51
C PRO A 23 -21.51 40.24 17.81
N SER A 24 -22.49 40.04 16.90
CA SER A 24 -23.85 40.56 17.03
C SER A 24 -24.86 39.59 17.65
N VAL A 25 -24.44 38.37 18.02
CA VAL A 25 -25.34 37.35 18.61
C VAL A 25 -25.47 37.58 20.13
N PRO A 26 -26.63 38.08 20.63
CA PRO A 26 -26.85 38.32 22.05
C PRO A 26 -27.36 37.03 22.70
N HIS A 27 -26.56 36.45 23.60
CA HIS A 27 -26.87 35.23 24.38
C HIS A 27 -27.19 34.00 23.52
N LEU A 28 -26.24 33.05 23.44
CA LEU A 28 -26.49 31.71 22.89
C LEU A 28 -27.71 31.11 23.61
N ASN A 29 -28.82 30.93 22.87
CA ASN A 29 -29.88 30.03 23.31
C ASN A 29 -29.35 28.60 23.25
N ASP A 30 -29.80 27.71 24.15
CA ASP A 30 -29.38 26.30 24.19
C ASP A 30 -29.50 25.60 22.81
N ASP A 31 -30.40 26.06 21.96
CA ASP A 31 -30.61 25.55 20.59
C ASP A 31 -29.43 25.82 19.64
N ASP A 32 -28.71 26.93 19.79
CA ASP A 32 -27.58 27.29 18.94
C ASP A 32 -26.32 26.48 19.27
N GLU A 33 -26.12 26.15 20.55
CA GLU A 33 -25.05 25.25 21.00
C GLU A 33 -25.24 23.83 20.44
N PHE A 34 -26.49 23.35 20.44
CA PHE A 34 -26.83 22.05 19.84
C PHE A 34 -26.62 22.04 18.33
N ASN A 35 -27.00 23.12 17.62
CA ASN A 35 -26.75 23.25 16.19
C ASN A 35 -25.24 23.30 15.86
N LEU A 36 -24.43 23.99 16.67
CA LEU A 36 -22.98 24.02 16.52
C LEU A 36 -22.36 22.63 16.75
N PHE A 37 -22.85 21.89 17.75
CA PHE A 37 -22.43 20.52 18.01
C PHE A 37 -22.77 19.57 16.84
N LEU A 38 -23.98 19.66 16.30
CA LEU A 38 -24.40 18.88 15.13
C LEU A 38 -23.55 19.21 13.89
N LEU A 39 -23.22 20.49 13.69
CA LEU A 39 -22.34 20.91 12.60
C LEU A 39 -20.93 20.33 12.77
N ALA A 40 -20.34 20.43 13.97
CA ALA A 40 -19.02 19.88 14.26
C ALA A 40 -18.98 18.35 14.05
N LEU A 41 -20.02 17.65 14.51
CA LEU A 41 -20.18 16.22 14.31
C LEU A 41 -20.30 15.86 12.81
N GLY A 42 -21.11 16.61 12.06
CA GLY A 42 -21.26 16.43 10.61
C GLY A 42 -19.94 16.60 9.87
N ILE A 43 -19.16 17.62 10.21
CA ILE A 43 -17.83 17.86 9.62
C ILE A 43 -16.88 16.71 9.96
N ALA A 44 -16.89 16.21 11.21
CA ALA A 44 -16.08 15.08 11.62
C ALA A 44 -16.39 13.83 10.79
N PHE A 45 -17.67 13.48 10.63
CA PHE A 45 -18.07 12.32 9.81
C PHE A 45 -17.67 12.47 8.34
N VAL A 46 -17.93 13.64 7.73
CA VAL A 46 -17.55 13.89 6.34
C VAL A 46 -16.03 13.80 6.16
N SER A 47 -15.26 14.31 7.11
CA SER A 47 -13.79 14.23 7.06
C SER A 47 -13.28 12.78 7.11
N ILE A 48 -13.87 11.94 7.95
CA ILE A 48 -13.53 10.52 8.08
C ILE A 48 -13.87 9.77 6.79
N ILE A 49 -15.06 10.00 6.22
CA ILE A 49 -15.50 9.34 4.97
C ILE A 49 -14.59 9.71 3.81
N ILE A 50 -14.25 10.99 3.66
CA ILE A 50 -13.33 11.45 2.61
C ILE A 50 -11.94 10.85 2.83
N GLY A 51 -11.44 10.85 4.07
CA GLY A 51 -10.15 10.25 4.42
C GLY A 51 -10.08 8.76 4.11
N ALA A 52 -11.10 8.00 4.50
CA ALA A 52 -11.19 6.56 4.24
C ALA A 52 -11.27 6.26 2.75
N THR A 53 -12.07 7.04 2.00
CA THR A 53 -12.22 6.87 0.55
C THR A 53 -10.91 7.15 -0.19
N LEU A 54 -10.19 8.21 0.21
CA LEU A 54 -8.87 8.52 -0.35
C LEU A 54 -7.85 7.42 -0.06
N ALA A 55 -7.73 7.00 1.20
CA ALA A 55 -6.83 5.93 1.58
C ALA A 55 -7.14 4.62 0.83
N GLY A 56 -8.43 4.25 0.77
CA GLY A 56 -8.89 3.08 0.03
C GLY A 56 -8.56 3.16 -1.47
N SER A 57 -8.82 4.31 -2.11
CA SER A 57 -8.54 4.51 -3.53
C SER A 57 -7.03 4.45 -3.85
N MET A 58 -6.18 4.98 -2.97
CA MET A 58 -4.73 4.91 -3.14
C MET A 58 -4.23 3.47 -3.04
N ILE A 59 -4.70 2.72 -2.05
CA ILE A 59 -4.33 1.31 -1.87
C ILE A 59 -4.81 0.48 -3.07
N ALA A 60 -6.05 0.68 -3.53
CA ALA A 60 -6.61 -0.03 -4.68
C ALA A 60 -5.82 0.27 -5.97
N THR A 61 -5.46 1.54 -6.20
CA THR A 61 -4.67 1.96 -7.36
C THR A 61 -3.28 1.32 -7.32
N LEU A 62 -2.64 1.31 -6.15
CA LEU A 62 -1.32 0.70 -5.98
C LEU A 62 -1.37 -0.82 -6.19
N ALA A 63 -2.40 -1.49 -5.69
CA ALA A 63 -2.61 -2.92 -5.93
C ALA A 63 -2.82 -3.22 -7.43
N MET A 64 -3.62 -2.42 -8.13
CA MET A 64 -3.80 -2.54 -9.58
C MET A 64 -2.51 -2.31 -10.36
N LEU A 65 -1.71 -1.32 -9.95
CA LEU A 65 -0.41 -1.05 -10.58
C LEU A 65 0.54 -2.26 -10.45
N VAL A 66 0.59 -2.87 -9.25
CA VAL A 66 1.40 -4.08 -9.02
C VAL A 66 0.90 -5.23 -9.89
N LEU A 67 -0.41 -5.47 -9.94
CA LEU A 67 -1.00 -6.51 -10.81
C LEU A 67 -0.66 -6.28 -12.27
N PHE A 68 -0.80 -5.06 -12.76
CA PHE A 68 -0.47 -4.71 -14.14
C PHE A 68 1.02 -4.92 -14.41
N GLY A 69 1.89 -4.55 -13.46
CA GLY A 69 3.32 -4.83 -13.52
C GLY A 69 3.62 -6.33 -13.63
N LEU A 70 2.94 -7.18 -12.85
CA LEU A 70 3.06 -8.64 -12.94
C LEU A 70 2.60 -9.19 -14.30
N VAL A 71 1.54 -8.63 -14.87
CA VAL A 71 1.04 -9.02 -16.20
C VAL A 71 2.06 -8.67 -17.28
N VAL A 72 2.54 -7.42 -17.29
CA VAL A 72 3.53 -6.93 -18.26
C VAL A 72 4.85 -7.67 -18.15
N ALA A 73 5.30 -7.98 -16.93
CA ALA A 73 6.49 -8.80 -16.69
C ALA A 73 6.30 -10.27 -17.10
N GLY A 74 5.12 -10.67 -17.59
CA GLY A 74 4.82 -12.02 -18.04
C GLY A 74 4.76 -13.06 -16.92
N VAL A 75 4.84 -12.63 -15.65
CA VAL A 75 4.93 -13.51 -14.47
C VAL A 75 3.67 -14.35 -14.34
N LEU A 76 2.50 -13.74 -14.56
CA LEU A 76 1.22 -14.44 -14.54
C LEU A 76 1.13 -15.49 -15.67
N SER A 77 1.57 -15.15 -16.88
CA SER A 77 1.58 -16.08 -18.02
C SER A 77 2.56 -17.25 -17.78
N ALA A 78 3.76 -16.96 -17.27
CA ALA A 78 4.75 -17.97 -16.92
C ALA A 78 4.24 -18.90 -15.81
N GLY A 79 3.58 -18.35 -14.80
CA GLY A 79 2.95 -19.12 -13.73
C GLY A 79 1.85 -20.07 -14.22
N VAL A 80 0.97 -19.59 -15.11
CA VAL A 80 -0.07 -20.42 -15.72
C VAL A 80 0.55 -21.52 -16.58
N LEU A 81 1.55 -21.19 -17.39
CA LEU A 81 2.25 -22.16 -18.25
C LEU A 81 2.93 -23.25 -17.42
N VAL A 82 3.64 -22.89 -16.35
CA VAL A 82 4.27 -23.85 -15.44
C VAL A 82 3.23 -24.69 -14.70
N GLY A 83 2.11 -24.08 -14.28
CA GLY A 83 0.99 -24.77 -13.65
C GLY A 83 0.37 -25.83 -14.57
N LEU A 84 0.20 -25.49 -15.85
CA LEU A 84 -0.29 -26.41 -16.88
C LEU A 84 0.73 -27.53 -17.16
N TYR A 85 2.01 -27.18 -17.31
CA TYR A 85 3.08 -28.15 -17.59
C TYR A 85 3.26 -29.17 -16.46
N ARG A 86 3.24 -28.72 -15.19
CA ARG A 86 3.35 -29.61 -14.02
C ARG A 86 2.01 -30.19 -13.55
N LYS A 87 0.90 -29.94 -14.28
CA LYS A 87 -0.47 -30.36 -13.92
C LYS A 87 -0.82 -30.08 -12.45
N SER A 88 -0.31 -28.97 -11.90
CA SER A 88 -0.48 -28.61 -10.50
C SER A 88 -0.54 -27.10 -10.33
N ILE A 89 -1.68 -26.63 -9.82
CA ILE A 89 -1.91 -25.20 -9.49
C ILE A 89 -0.87 -24.71 -8.48
N GLY A 90 -0.48 -25.56 -7.52
CA GLY A 90 0.53 -25.22 -6.52
C GLY A 90 1.92 -24.97 -7.10
N ALA A 91 2.29 -25.64 -8.20
CA ALA A 91 3.55 -25.42 -8.88
C ALA A 91 3.60 -24.08 -9.60
N GLY A 92 2.50 -23.70 -10.29
CA GLY A 92 2.36 -22.39 -10.92
C GLY A 92 2.37 -21.24 -9.91
N PHE A 93 1.66 -21.41 -8.79
CA PHE A 93 1.65 -20.42 -7.71
C PHE A 93 3.05 -20.24 -7.09
N LYS A 94 3.80 -21.33 -6.86
CA LYS A 94 5.18 -21.27 -6.37
C LYS A 94 6.06 -20.40 -7.29
N THR A 95 5.94 -20.58 -8.60
CA THR A 95 6.73 -19.81 -9.56
C THR A 95 6.36 -18.33 -9.57
N VAL A 96 5.06 -18.00 -9.49
CA VAL A 96 4.62 -16.60 -9.39
C VAL A 96 5.22 -15.94 -8.16
N VAL A 97 5.05 -16.57 -6.98
CA VAL A 97 5.55 -16.03 -5.70
C VAL A 97 7.07 -15.86 -5.69
N ALA A 98 7.81 -16.83 -6.25
CA ALA A 98 9.26 -16.75 -6.32
C ALA A 98 9.73 -15.60 -7.23
N VAL A 99 9.12 -15.46 -8.41
CA VAL A 99 9.48 -14.40 -9.37
C VAL A 99 9.10 -13.02 -8.86
N THR A 100 7.92 -12.87 -8.24
CA THR A 100 7.54 -11.61 -7.60
C THR A 100 8.46 -11.27 -6.43
N GLY A 101 8.85 -12.27 -5.64
CA GLY A 101 9.83 -12.12 -4.57
C GLY A 101 11.16 -11.59 -5.10
N CYS A 102 11.69 -12.17 -6.18
CA CYS A 102 12.91 -11.71 -6.84
C CYS A 102 12.79 -10.27 -7.35
N LEU A 103 11.72 -9.94 -8.07
CA LEU A 103 11.49 -8.59 -8.59
C LEU A 103 11.42 -7.55 -7.48
N SER A 104 10.64 -7.82 -6.43
CA SER A 104 10.54 -6.93 -5.27
C SER A 104 11.85 -6.84 -4.49
N GLY A 105 12.59 -7.95 -4.39
CA GLY A 105 13.87 -8.03 -3.69
C GLY A 105 14.93 -7.20 -4.38
N ILE A 106 15.04 -7.26 -5.71
CA ILE A 106 15.96 -6.42 -6.48
C ILE A 106 15.67 -4.94 -6.23
N LEU A 107 14.41 -4.51 -6.36
CA LEU A 107 14.01 -3.11 -6.15
C LEU A 107 14.34 -2.64 -4.72
N ILE A 108 14.01 -3.43 -3.71
CA ILE A 108 14.28 -3.10 -2.30
C ILE A 108 15.79 -3.13 -2.02
N GLY A 109 16.52 -4.08 -2.60
CA GLY A 109 17.97 -4.22 -2.47
C GLY A 109 18.73 -3.04 -3.06
N GLU A 110 18.35 -2.59 -4.26
CA GLU A 110 18.93 -1.40 -4.90
C GLU A 110 18.67 -0.13 -4.07
N ILE A 111 17.41 0.08 -3.65
CA ILE A 111 17.04 1.24 -2.83
C ILE A 111 17.77 1.19 -1.48
N GLY A 112 17.79 0.04 -0.81
CA GLY A 112 18.45 -0.15 0.48
C GLY A 112 19.94 0.11 0.39
N PHE A 113 20.61 -0.44 -0.64
CA PHE A 113 22.04 -0.24 -0.82
C PHE A 113 22.38 1.20 -1.22
N TYR A 114 21.52 1.86 -2.01
CA TYR A 114 21.64 3.29 -2.29
C TYR A 114 21.58 4.14 -1.01
N PHE A 115 20.66 3.82 -0.09
CA PHE A 115 20.58 4.50 1.21
C PHE A 115 21.81 4.24 2.08
N ILE A 116 22.29 3.00 2.15
CA ILE A 116 23.51 2.63 2.89
C ILE A 116 24.70 3.40 2.32
N ASN A 117 24.86 3.43 0.99
CA ASN A 117 25.94 4.15 0.33
C ASN A 117 25.96 5.63 0.70
N ARG A 118 24.78 6.25 0.76
CA ARG A 118 24.60 7.65 1.15
C ARG A 118 24.84 7.89 2.65
N LEU A 119 24.42 6.98 3.51
CA LEU A 119 24.56 7.12 4.96
C LEU A 119 26.01 6.96 5.41
N PHE A 120 26.71 5.96 4.86
CA PHE A 120 28.08 5.62 5.24
C PHE A 120 29.15 6.31 4.39
N HIS A 121 28.77 7.19 3.46
CA HIS A 121 29.68 7.89 2.54
C HIS A 121 30.65 6.93 1.83
N LEU A 122 30.16 5.74 1.50
CA LEU A 122 30.91 4.81 0.66
C LEU A 122 31.01 5.49 -0.72
N HIS A 123 32.19 5.96 -1.10
CA HIS A 123 32.43 6.53 -2.44
C HIS A 123 32.43 5.46 -3.53
N LEU A 124 31.50 4.50 -3.48
CA LEU A 124 31.34 3.47 -4.49
C LEU A 124 30.74 4.10 -5.75
N SER A 125 31.26 3.66 -6.91
CA SER A 125 30.68 3.99 -8.20
C SER A 125 29.23 3.52 -8.27
N GLY A 126 28.34 4.31 -8.90
CA GLY A 126 26.91 3.99 -9.01
C GLY A 126 26.64 2.61 -9.63
N ILE A 127 27.53 2.14 -10.51
CA ILE A 127 27.43 0.80 -11.12
C ILE A 127 27.67 -0.31 -10.07
N ALA A 128 28.61 -0.11 -9.14
CA ALA A 128 28.89 -1.08 -8.08
C ALA A 128 27.72 -1.16 -7.08
N VAL A 129 27.11 -0.01 -6.77
CA VAL A 129 25.91 0.07 -5.92
C VAL A 129 24.73 -0.70 -6.53
N LEU A 130 24.49 -0.53 -7.83
CA LEU A 130 23.44 -1.27 -8.54
C LEU A 130 23.70 -2.78 -8.56
N LEU A 131 24.92 -3.22 -8.86
CA LEU A 131 25.24 -4.64 -8.91
C LEU A 131 25.13 -5.30 -7.53
N ILE A 132 25.73 -4.71 -6.49
CA ILE A 132 25.70 -5.28 -5.14
C ILE A 132 24.27 -5.25 -4.57
N GLY A 133 23.55 -4.14 -4.75
CA GLY A 133 22.15 -4.01 -4.37
C GLY A 133 21.25 -5.01 -5.11
N GLY A 134 21.46 -5.17 -6.41
CA GLY A 134 20.72 -6.12 -7.25
C GLY A 134 20.98 -7.58 -6.86
N PHE A 135 22.23 -7.98 -6.67
CA PHE A 135 22.56 -9.36 -6.27
C PHE A 135 22.08 -9.69 -4.85
N SER A 136 22.29 -8.79 -3.88
CA SER A 136 21.80 -8.96 -2.51
C SER A 136 20.26 -8.98 -2.48
N GLY A 137 19.63 -8.10 -3.24
CA GLY A 137 18.19 -8.04 -3.43
C GLY A 137 17.61 -9.28 -4.10
N LEU A 138 18.27 -9.84 -5.11
CA LEU A 138 17.86 -11.07 -5.78
C LEU A 138 17.89 -12.25 -4.81
N ILE A 139 18.99 -12.42 -4.06
CA ILE A 139 19.13 -13.49 -3.07
C ILE A 139 18.08 -13.34 -1.97
N GLY A 140 17.94 -12.14 -1.41
CA GLY A 140 16.96 -11.84 -0.38
C GLY A 140 15.51 -12.05 -0.86
N GLY A 141 15.19 -11.58 -2.06
CA GLY A 141 13.89 -11.73 -2.69
C GLY A 141 13.52 -13.18 -3.00
N LEU A 142 14.48 -13.98 -3.48
CA LEU A 142 14.31 -15.42 -3.68
C LEU A 142 14.03 -16.13 -2.35
N LEU A 143 14.83 -15.83 -1.32
CA LEU A 143 14.66 -16.41 0.01
C LEU A 143 13.29 -16.07 0.60
N LEU A 144 12.90 -14.80 0.51
CA LEU A 144 11.60 -14.31 0.97
C LEU A 144 10.45 -15.00 0.23
N GLY A 145 10.52 -15.10 -1.10
CA GLY A 145 9.50 -15.80 -1.89
C GLY A 145 9.36 -17.28 -1.51
N LEU A 146 10.47 -17.94 -1.20
CA LEU A 146 10.47 -19.35 -0.78
C LEU A 146 9.87 -19.52 0.62
N VAL A 147 10.20 -18.62 1.56
CA VAL A 147 9.60 -18.60 2.91
C VAL A 147 8.11 -18.32 2.84
N LEU A 148 7.68 -17.36 2.02
CA LEU A 148 6.27 -17.02 1.86
C LEU A 148 5.48 -18.21 1.29
N PHE A 149 6.05 -18.91 0.30
CA PHE A 149 5.45 -20.13 -0.23
C PHE A 149 5.32 -21.23 0.85
N LEU A 150 6.33 -21.40 1.70
CA LEU A 150 6.28 -22.33 2.83
C LEU A 150 5.15 -21.96 3.79
N LEU A 151 5.04 -20.69 4.16
CA LEU A 151 3.98 -20.16 5.04
C LEU A 151 2.58 -20.44 4.47
N ILE A 152 2.36 -20.13 3.19
CA ILE A 152 1.07 -20.38 2.53
C ILE A 152 0.75 -21.88 2.52
N ARG A 153 1.75 -22.74 2.27
CA ARG A 153 1.55 -24.19 2.29
C ARG A 153 1.17 -24.70 3.69
N VAL A 154 1.84 -24.18 4.73
CA VAL A 154 1.51 -24.52 6.13
C VAL A 154 0.10 -24.06 6.48
N PHE A 155 -0.27 -22.84 6.09
CA PHE A 155 -1.60 -22.28 6.33
C PHE A 155 -2.70 -23.08 5.62
N LEU A 156 -2.50 -23.43 4.34
CA LEU A 156 -3.45 -24.25 3.59
C LEU A 156 -3.62 -25.65 4.18
N ASN A 157 -2.52 -26.27 4.62
CA ASN A 157 -2.58 -27.57 5.29
C ASN A 157 -3.33 -27.48 6.63
N TYR A 158 -3.12 -26.41 7.39
CA TYR A 158 -3.83 -26.15 8.63
C TYR A 158 -5.34 -25.96 8.39
N CYS A 159 -5.71 -25.15 7.39
CA CYS A 159 -7.11 -25.00 6.99
C CYS A 159 -7.73 -26.34 6.55
N ARG A 160 -7.01 -27.11 5.72
CA ARG A 160 -7.50 -28.41 5.26
C ARG A 160 -7.74 -29.39 6.41
N ALA A 161 -6.83 -29.45 7.38
CA ALA A 161 -6.97 -30.31 8.55
C ALA A 161 -8.16 -29.92 9.44
N ARG A 162 -8.53 -28.63 9.46
CA ARG A 162 -9.63 -28.11 10.28
C ARG A 162 -10.99 -28.12 9.56
N LEU A 163 -11.00 -28.12 8.22
CA LEU A 163 -12.21 -28.22 7.40
C LEU A 163 -12.63 -29.66 7.04
N SER A 164 -11.78 -30.67 7.27
CA SER A 164 -12.13 -32.08 7.04
C SER A 164 -12.91 -32.70 8.21
N PHE A 165 -13.93 -32.00 8.70
CA PHE A 165 -15.01 -32.59 9.50
C PHE A 165 -16.09 -33.13 8.56
#